data_AF-A0A3C1JQJ0-F1
#
_entry.id   AF-A0A3C1JQJ0-F1
#
_cell.length_a   1.000
_cell.length_b   1.000
_cell.length_c   1.000
_cell.angle_alpha   90.00
_cell.angle_beta   90.00
_cell.angle_gamma   90.00
#
_symmetry.space_group_name_H-M   'P 1'
#
loop_
_entity.id
_entity.type
_entity.pdbx_description
1 polymer ?
#
loop_
_entity_poly.entity_id
_entity_poly.type
_entity_poly.pdbx_seq_one_letter_code
_entity_poly.pdbx_strand_id
1 'polypeptide(L)'
;MDQLLENAKKASAEGMYGYDPNLDQKTFLALTRAFGGELIDAEGKKSLLNSPEAIAAITWLYEAINKHKITPTPDQLKELGGDAKSFGAGKVAMLRRGTSFQIAAGQEVKDQFKWFVTVHPKGPKGVGGSDYEADGYSVTANSKKSAAAWEWVKWLTNQESGIRLGEIGGTVGGRPDVYKSDRLISKQPERKVFLEAME
;
A
#
# COMPACT_ATOMS: atom_id res chain seq x y z
N MET A 1 9.63 2.80 -13.72
CA MET A 1 10.59 2.62 -12.60
C MET A 1 11.77 3.58 -12.67
N ASP A 2 12.34 3.84 -13.85
CA ASP A 2 13.48 4.77 -13.97
C ASP A 2 13.16 6.19 -13.50
N GLN A 3 11.98 6.72 -13.86
CA GLN A 3 11.55 8.04 -13.38
C GLN A 3 11.40 8.09 -11.85
N LEU A 4 10.91 7.02 -11.23
CA LEU A 4 10.83 6.91 -9.77
C LEU A 4 12.25 6.95 -9.17
N LEU A 5 13.17 6.17 -9.72
CA LEU A 5 14.56 6.14 -9.27
C LEU A 5 15.23 7.51 -9.41
N GLU A 6 15.05 8.20 -10.54
CA GLU A 6 15.59 9.53 -10.78
C GLU A 6 15.04 10.55 -9.77
N ASN A 7 13.71 10.57 -9.58
CA ASN A 7 13.06 11.49 -8.65
C ASN A 7 13.44 11.19 -7.20
N ALA A 8 13.53 9.91 -6.82
CA ALA A 8 13.98 9.50 -5.50
C ALA A 8 15.42 9.93 -5.23
N LYS A 9 16.33 9.80 -6.22
CA LYS A 9 17.70 10.31 -6.08
C LYS A 9 17.73 11.82 -5.87
N LYS A 10 16.95 12.59 -6.64
CA LYS A 10 16.85 14.05 -6.48
C LYS A 10 16.33 14.47 -5.11
N ALA A 11 15.43 13.67 -4.53
CA ALA A 11 14.84 13.92 -3.22
C ALA A 11 15.64 13.34 -2.04
N SER A 12 16.74 12.61 -2.31
CA SER A 12 17.59 12.02 -1.26
C SER A 12 18.72 12.97 -0.89
N ALA A 13 19.05 13.01 0.40
CA ALA A 13 20.18 13.76 0.96
C ALA A 13 20.66 13.07 2.24
N GLU A 14 21.66 13.63 2.92
CA GLU A 14 22.09 13.09 4.21
C GLU A 14 20.94 13.09 5.23
N GLY A 15 20.59 11.91 5.74
CA GLY A 15 19.45 11.72 6.66
C GLY A 15 18.08 11.94 6.02
N MET A 16 17.98 11.98 4.69
CA MET A 16 16.72 12.11 3.94
C MET A 16 16.66 11.09 2.81
N TYR A 17 15.56 10.35 2.73
CA TYR A 17 15.38 9.27 1.77
C TYR A 17 14.33 9.62 0.72
N GLY A 18 14.67 9.41 -0.54
CA GLY A 18 13.76 9.72 -1.64
C GLY A 18 12.55 8.81 -1.70
N TYR A 19 12.66 7.55 -1.27
CA TYR A 19 11.59 6.58 -1.42
C TYR A 19 11.64 5.44 -0.39
N ASP A 20 10.54 5.25 0.34
CA ASP A 20 10.29 4.05 1.15
C ASP A 20 9.26 3.13 0.45
N PRO A 21 9.70 2.00 -0.16
CA PRO A 21 8.79 1.04 -0.77
C PRO A 21 7.99 0.21 0.24
N ASN A 22 8.28 0.29 1.55
CA ASN A 22 8.11 -0.80 2.51
C ASN A 22 9.02 -2.00 2.16
N LEU A 23 9.38 -2.83 3.15
CA LEU A 23 10.26 -4.00 2.96
C LEU A 23 9.56 -5.28 3.41
N ASP A 24 8.37 -5.52 2.85
CA ASP A 24 7.51 -6.66 3.15
C ASP A 24 7.17 -7.51 1.92
N GLN A 25 6.48 -8.62 2.17
CA GLN A 25 6.04 -9.56 1.12
C GLN A 25 5.12 -8.92 0.08
N LYS A 26 4.30 -7.93 0.48
CA LYS A 26 3.37 -7.23 -0.42
C LYS A 26 4.13 -6.38 -1.43
N THR A 27 5.19 -5.72 -0.96
CA THR A 27 6.08 -4.94 -1.81
C THR A 27 6.80 -5.84 -2.81
N PHE A 28 7.30 -6.99 -2.36
CA PHE A 28 7.95 -7.93 -3.27
C PHE A 28 6.98 -8.45 -4.35
N LEU A 29 5.74 -8.76 -3.97
CA LEU A 29 4.68 -9.15 -4.91
C LEU A 29 4.36 -8.03 -5.91
N ALA A 30 4.04 -6.83 -5.43
CA ALA A 30 3.67 -5.71 -6.27
C ALA A 30 4.81 -5.31 -7.23
N LEU A 31 6.06 -5.32 -6.75
CA LEU A 31 7.19 -5.01 -7.60
C LEU A 31 7.44 -6.11 -8.64
N THR A 32 7.33 -7.39 -8.27
CA THR A 32 7.45 -8.50 -9.23
C THR A 32 6.40 -8.39 -10.33
N ARG A 33 5.15 -8.05 -9.97
CA ARG A 33 4.08 -7.79 -10.94
C ARG A 33 4.38 -6.60 -11.84
N ALA A 34 4.94 -5.52 -11.32
CA ALA A 34 5.37 -4.38 -12.14
C ALA A 34 6.48 -4.77 -13.13
N PHE A 35 7.33 -5.75 -12.78
CA PHE A 35 8.33 -6.33 -13.67
C PHE A 35 7.74 -7.39 -14.62
N GLY A 36 6.43 -7.63 -14.54
CA GLY A 36 5.65 -8.53 -15.38
C GLY A 36 5.81 -10.01 -15.02
N GLY A 37 6.05 -10.31 -13.75
CA GLY A 37 6.07 -11.67 -13.20
C GLY A 37 4.99 -11.89 -12.14
N GLU A 38 5.04 -13.06 -11.52
CA GLU A 38 4.19 -13.45 -10.40
C GLU A 38 5.04 -14.29 -9.42
N LEU A 39 4.60 -14.45 -8.17
CA LEU A 39 5.33 -15.23 -7.16
C LEU A 39 4.93 -16.72 -7.13
N ILE A 40 3.74 -17.06 -7.64
CA ILE A 40 3.17 -18.41 -7.69
C ILE A 40 2.50 -18.60 -9.06
N ASP A 41 2.53 -19.81 -9.63
CA ASP A 41 1.78 -20.09 -10.86
C ASP A 41 0.26 -19.93 -10.68
N ALA A 42 -0.46 -19.84 -11.81
CA ALA A 42 -1.91 -19.61 -11.81
C ALA A 42 -2.68 -20.72 -11.08
N GLU A 43 -2.14 -21.94 -11.05
CA GLU A 43 -2.71 -23.10 -10.37
C GLU A 43 -2.41 -23.13 -8.86
N GLY A 44 -1.52 -22.27 -8.34
CA GLY A 44 -1.14 -22.26 -6.94
C GLY A 44 -0.22 -23.42 -6.52
N LYS A 45 0.46 -24.07 -7.47
CA LYS A 45 1.21 -25.32 -7.28
C LYS A 45 2.73 -25.15 -7.40
N LYS A 46 3.21 -24.07 -8.02
CA LYS A 46 4.65 -23.82 -8.19
C LYS A 46 5.03 -22.44 -7.71
N SER A 47 6.14 -22.38 -7.00
CA SER A 47 6.82 -21.13 -6.69
C SER A 47 7.49 -20.56 -7.94
N LEU A 48 7.33 -19.27 -8.16
CA LEU A 48 7.97 -18.48 -9.21
C LEU A 48 8.95 -17.43 -8.63
N LEU A 49 9.33 -17.58 -7.36
CA LEU A 49 10.21 -16.66 -6.64
C LEU A 49 11.61 -16.50 -7.27
N ASN A 50 12.05 -17.48 -8.08
CA ASN A 50 13.32 -17.45 -8.80
C ASN A 50 13.15 -17.15 -10.30
N SER A 51 11.98 -16.70 -10.73
CA SER A 51 11.77 -16.22 -12.11
C SER A 51 12.69 -15.02 -12.39
N PRO A 52 13.07 -14.77 -13.66
CA PRO A 52 13.85 -13.59 -14.02
C PRO A 52 13.22 -12.29 -13.53
N GLU A 53 11.89 -12.19 -13.55
CA GLU A 53 11.12 -11.03 -13.10
C GLU A 53 11.20 -10.84 -11.57
N ALA A 54 11.04 -11.91 -10.79
CA ALA A 54 11.17 -11.86 -9.34
C ALA A 54 12.60 -11.52 -8.91
N ILE A 55 13.61 -12.10 -9.57
CA ILE A 55 15.02 -11.77 -9.34
C ILE A 55 15.29 -10.30 -9.67
N ALA A 56 14.76 -9.78 -10.78
CA ALA A 56 14.93 -8.38 -11.15
C ALA A 56 14.26 -7.43 -10.14
N ALA A 57 13.07 -7.78 -9.63
CA ALA A 57 12.37 -7.00 -8.60
C ALA A 57 13.14 -6.94 -7.28
N ILE A 58 13.61 -8.08 -6.75
CA ILE A 58 14.39 -8.08 -5.50
C ILE A 58 15.76 -7.42 -5.68
N THR A 59 16.36 -7.54 -6.86
CA THR A 59 17.60 -6.83 -7.21
C THR A 59 17.38 -5.33 -7.19
N TRP A 60 16.27 -4.83 -7.74
CA TRP A 60 15.94 -3.41 -7.70
C TRP A 60 15.78 -2.89 -6.26
N LEU A 61 15.09 -3.64 -5.39
CA LEU A 61 14.96 -3.29 -3.96
C LEU A 61 16.33 -3.27 -3.26
N TYR A 62 17.15 -4.29 -3.52
CA TYR A 62 18.51 -4.36 -2.99
C TYR A 62 19.34 -3.14 -3.44
N GLU A 63 19.29 -2.77 -4.72
CA GLU A 63 20.01 -1.63 -5.25
C GLU A 63 19.48 -0.29 -4.71
N ALA A 64 18.17 -0.14 -4.51
CA ALA A 64 17.59 1.06 -3.91
C ALA A 64 18.18 1.37 -2.52
N ILE A 65 18.37 0.32 -1.70
CA ILE A 65 18.98 0.41 -0.37
C ILE A 65 20.50 0.51 -0.45
N ASN A 66 21.15 -0.42 -1.16
CA ASN A 66 22.59 -0.64 -1.01
C ASN A 66 23.45 0.15 -1.99
N LYS A 67 22.95 0.40 -3.20
CA LYS A 67 23.68 1.09 -4.27
C LYS A 67 23.28 2.55 -4.40
N HIS A 68 21.98 2.83 -4.39
CA HIS A 68 21.43 4.17 -4.59
C HIS A 68 21.18 4.92 -3.30
N LYS A 69 21.07 4.23 -2.16
CA LYS A 69 20.85 4.82 -0.83
C LYS A 69 19.59 5.71 -0.77
N ILE A 70 18.60 5.44 -1.62
CA ILE A 70 17.36 6.22 -1.71
C ILE A 70 16.27 5.70 -0.76
N THR A 71 16.48 4.52 -0.17
CA THR A 71 15.55 3.81 0.69
C THR A 71 16.20 3.55 2.05
N PRO A 72 15.53 3.86 3.17
CA PRO A 72 16.07 3.59 4.50
C PRO A 72 16.13 2.09 4.76
N THR A 73 17.10 1.66 5.56
CA THR A 73 17.05 0.32 6.18
C THR A 73 15.93 0.27 7.22
N PRO A 74 15.48 -0.93 7.64
CA PRO A 74 14.49 -1.05 8.72
C PRO A 74 14.89 -0.32 10.00
N ASP A 75 16.18 -0.40 10.39
CA ASP A 75 16.68 0.29 11.59
C ASP A 75 16.67 1.81 11.41
N GLN A 76 17.10 2.32 10.26
CA GLN A 76 17.06 3.76 9.96
C GLN A 76 15.62 4.28 9.94
N LEU A 77 14.68 3.53 9.35
CA LEU A 77 13.27 3.91 9.36
C LEU A 77 12.71 3.93 10.79
N LYS A 78 13.10 2.97 11.63
CA LYS A 78 12.74 2.93 13.04
C LYS A 78 13.29 4.13 13.81
N GLU A 79 14.55 4.50 13.58
CA GLU A 79 15.19 5.70 14.17
C GLU A 79 14.46 6.99 13.75
N LEU A 80 13.97 7.05 12.52
CA LEU A 80 13.12 8.15 12.04
C LEU A 80 11.69 8.14 12.61
N GLY A 81 11.34 7.17 13.46
CA GLY A 81 10.04 7.07 14.12
C GLY A 81 8.98 6.29 13.33
N GLY A 82 9.38 5.58 12.27
CA GLY A 82 8.46 4.85 11.39
C GLY A 82 8.02 5.68 10.18
N ASP A 83 7.16 5.09 9.37
CA ASP A 83 6.78 5.60 8.06
C ASP A 83 5.94 6.89 8.10
N ALA A 84 4.85 6.93 8.85
CA ALA A 84 3.99 8.10 8.93
C ALA A 84 4.73 9.32 9.51
N LYS A 85 5.50 9.12 10.58
CA LYS A 85 6.28 10.18 11.23
C LYS A 85 7.43 10.67 10.36
N SER A 86 8.17 9.76 9.73
CA SER A 86 9.25 10.15 8.83
C SER A 86 8.74 10.89 7.59
N PHE A 87 7.57 10.52 7.07
CA PHE A 87 6.90 11.27 6.01
C PHE A 87 6.47 12.67 6.49
N GLY A 88 5.73 12.74 7.61
CA GLY A 88 5.25 14.01 8.18
C GLY A 88 6.37 14.98 8.55
N ALA A 89 7.55 14.45 8.95
CA ALA A 89 8.75 15.23 9.22
C ALA A 89 9.58 15.57 7.97
N GLY A 90 9.13 15.17 6.78
CA GLY A 90 9.84 15.42 5.51
C GLY A 90 11.16 14.64 5.37
N LYS A 91 11.35 13.55 6.12
CA LYS A 91 12.55 12.70 6.08
C LYS A 91 12.47 11.60 5.02
N VAL A 92 11.26 11.27 4.58
CA VAL A 92 11.01 10.39 3.44
C VAL A 92 10.13 11.14 2.45
N ALA A 93 10.57 11.27 1.19
CA ALA A 93 9.87 12.10 0.21
C ALA A 93 8.68 11.39 -0.47
N MET A 94 8.79 10.08 -0.71
CA MET A 94 7.76 9.25 -1.34
C MET A 94 7.63 7.92 -0.60
N LEU A 95 6.41 7.40 -0.47
CA LEU A 95 6.16 6.10 0.17
C LEU A 95 5.22 5.26 -0.68
N ARG A 96 5.43 3.94 -0.70
CA ARG A 96 4.47 2.96 -1.20
C ARG A 96 3.69 2.37 -0.03
N ARG A 97 2.39 2.63 0.02
CA ARG A 97 1.47 2.13 1.05
C ARG A 97 0.09 1.84 0.48
N GLY A 98 -0.70 1.07 1.23
CA GLY A 98 -2.11 0.82 0.95
C GLY A 98 -3.01 1.99 1.34
N THR A 99 -4.30 1.86 1.03
CA THR A 99 -5.31 2.91 1.23
C THR A 99 -5.45 3.35 2.69
N SER A 100 -5.17 2.49 3.66
CA SER A 100 -5.24 2.83 5.09
C SER A 100 -4.27 3.92 5.51
N PHE A 101 -3.11 4.03 4.84
CA PHE A 101 -2.05 4.95 5.24
C PHE A 101 -2.39 6.43 5.05
N GLN A 102 -3.35 6.76 4.17
CA GLN A 102 -3.74 8.15 3.90
C GLN A 102 -4.19 8.88 5.18
N ILE A 103 -4.84 8.19 6.12
CA ILE A 103 -5.26 8.76 7.41
C ILE A 103 -4.04 9.09 8.28
N ALA A 104 -3.12 8.14 8.43
CA ALA A 104 -1.91 8.33 9.24
C ALA A 104 -1.01 9.43 8.66
N ALA A 105 -0.84 9.44 7.33
CA ALA A 105 -0.11 10.49 6.63
C ALA A 105 -0.75 11.87 6.86
N GLY A 106 -2.07 11.99 6.70
CA GLY A 106 -2.78 13.25 6.95
C GLY A 106 -2.63 13.77 8.38
N GLN A 107 -2.63 12.87 9.38
CA GLN A 107 -2.46 13.23 10.79
C GLN A 107 -1.05 13.74 11.12
N GLU A 108 -0.01 13.16 10.52
CA GLU A 108 1.38 13.57 10.74
C GLU A 108 1.75 14.80 9.91
N VAL A 109 1.31 14.89 8.66
CA VAL A 109 1.59 16.04 7.76
C VAL A 109 0.81 17.28 8.18
N LYS A 110 -0.49 17.15 8.47
CA LYS A 110 -1.41 18.27 8.69
C LYS A 110 -1.31 19.27 7.53
N ASP A 111 -0.95 20.52 7.81
CA ASP A 111 -0.83 21.60 6.83
C ASP A 111 0.63 21.93 6.48
N GLN A 112 1.60 21.09 6.89
CA GLN A 112 3.03 21.39 6.74
C GLN A 112 3.48 21.45 5.27
N PHE A 113 2.91 20.60 4.42
CA PHE A 113 3.17 20.59 2.99
C PHE A 113 2.04 19.93 2.21
N LYS A 114 1.98 20.22 0.91
CA LYS A 114 1.05 19.57 -0.01
C LYS A 114 1.59 18.20 -0.39
N TRP A 115 0.71 17.21 -0.38
CA TRP A 115 1.00 15.85 -0.83
C TRP A 115 -0.17 15.31 -1.66
N PHE A 116 0.07 14.23 -2.38
CA PHE A 116 -0.93 13.57 -3.22
C PHE A 116 -0.63 12.08 -3.30
N VAL A 117 -1.58 11.32 -3.82
CA VAL A 117 -1.47 9.88 -4.06
C VAL A 117 -1.48 9.61 -5.56
N THR A 118 -0.73 8.60 -5.99
CA THR A 118 -0.73 8.07 -7.35
C THR A 118 -0.69 6.54 -7.30
N VAL A 119 -1.11 5.89 -8.38
CA VAL A 119 -0.84 4.46 -8.59
C VAL A 119 0.66 4.20 -8.67
N HIS A 120 1.06 2.97 -8.33
CA HIS A 120 2.44 2.55 -8.40
C HIS A 120 2.98 2.69 -9.84
N PRO A 121 4.21 3.19 -10.05
CA PRO A 121 4.77 3.35 -11.39
C PRO A 121 4.87 2.01 -12.11
N LYS A 122 4.64 2.06 -13.43
CA LYS A 122 4.85 0.92 -14.31
C LYS A 122 6.32 0.50 -14.31
N GLY A 123 6.55 -0.81 -14.33
CA GLY A 123 7.88 -1.40 -14.43
C GLY A 123 8.43 -1.39 -15.87
N PRO A 124 9.62 -1.98 -16.07
CA PRO A 124 10.32 -1.96 -17.36
C PRO A 124 9.52 -2.54 -18.52
N LYS A 125 8.57 -3.45 -18.25
CA LYS A 125 7.68 -4.04 -19.26
C LYS A 125 6.42 -3.20 -19.55
N GLY A 126 6.31 -1.99 -19.00
CA GLY A 126 5.14 -1.11 -19.19
C GLY A 126 3.89 -1.55 -18.42
N VAL A 127 4.00 -2.52 -17.51
CA VAL A 127 2.90 -3.01 -16.67
C VAL A 127 3.04 -2.49 -15.24
N GLY A 128 1.91 -2.23 -14.59
CA GLY A 128 1.86 -1.88 -13.18
C GLY A 128 1.93 -3.13 -12.30
N GLY A 129 1.98 -2.92 -11.00
CA GLY A 129 1.92 -4.01 -10.03
C GLY A 129 1.22 -3.56 -8.77
N SER A 130 0.30 -4.38 -8.31
CA SER A 130 -0.49 -4.18 -7.09
C SER A 130 -0.69 -5.52 -6.39
N ASP A 131 -1.07 -5.44 -5.13
CA ASP A 131 -1.66 -6.54 -4.39
C ASP A 131 -3.10 -6.16 -4.01
N TYR A 132 -3.93 -7.17 -3.84
CA TYR A 132 -5.28 -7.01 -3.34
C TYR A 132 -5.40 -7.82 -2.04
N GLU A 133 -5.80 -7.15 -0.98
CA GLU A 133 -5.98 -7.73 0.35
C GLU A 133 -7.44 -7.56 0.77
N ALA A 134 -7.98 -8.60 1.40
CA ALA A 134 -9.32 -8.58 1.95
C ALA A 134 -9.31 -9.12 3.39
N ASP A 135 -9.76 -8.29 4.32
CA ASP A 135 -10.07 -8.70 5.68
C ASP A 135 -11.50 -9.24 5.73
N GLY A 136 -11.64 -10.54 6.00
CA GLY A 136 -12.93 -11.21 6.10
C GLY A 136 -13.38 -11.39 7.54
N TYR A 137 -14.67 -11.13 7.80
CA TYR A 137 -15.33 -11.56 9.04
C TYR A 137 -15.97 -12.92 8.84
N SER A 138 -15.63 -13.88 9.70
CA SER A 138 -16.14 -15.26 9.64
C SER A 138 -16.71 -15.70 10.98
N VAL A 139 -17.82 -16.44 10.95
CA VAL A 139 -18.35 -17.14 12.13
C VAL A 139 -17.74 -18.52 12.20
N THR A 140 -17.04 -18.83 13.29
CA THR A 140 -16.48 -20.18 13.51
C THR A 140 -17.57 -21.26 13.55
N ALA A 141 -17.28 -22.41 12.96
CA ALA A 141 -18.17 -23.58 12.99
C ALA A 141 -18.48 -24.06 14.42
N ASN A 142 -17.62 -23.74 15.39
CA ASN A 142 -17.79 -24.14 16.79
C ASN A 142 -18.67 -23.17 17.60
N SER A 143 -19.17 -22.09 16.99
CA SER A 143 -19.95 -21.09 17.69
C SER A 143 -21.23 -21.68 18.28
N LYS A 144 -21.46 -21.45 19.58
CA LYS A 144 -22.73 -21.79 20.24
C LYS A 144 -23.81 -20.73 20.01
N LYS A 145 -23.48 -19.65 19.30
CA LYS A 145 -24.34 -18.48 19.04
C LYS A 145 -24.28 -18.08 17.56
N SER A 146 -24.22 -19.05 16.64
CA SER A 146 -23.99 -18.80 15.21
C SER A 146 -24.98 -17.82 14.58
N ALA A 147 -26.27 -17.89 14.93
CA ALA A 147 -27.28 -16.95 14.42
C ALA A 147 -27.01 -15.50 14.87
N ALA A 148 -26.74 -15.28 16.16
CA ALA A 148 -26.43 -13.94 16.68
C ALA A 148 -25.10 -13.40 16.14
N ALA A 149 -24.08 -14.26 16.04
CA ALA A 149 -22.79 -13.90 15.45
C ALA A 149 -22.95 -13.52 13.96
N TRP A 150 -23.85 -14.20 13.24
CA TRP A 150 -24.15 -13.87 11.85
C TRP A 150 -24.83 -12.50 11.71
N GLU A 151 -25.80 -12.18 12.57
CA GLU A 151 -26.40 -10.83 12.60
C GLU A 151 -25.34 -9.75 12.83
N TRP A 152 -24.36 -10.01 13.71
CA TRP A 152 -23.25 -9.09 13.95
C TRP A 152 -22.33 -8.93 12.72
N VAL A 153 -21.96 -10.02 12.04
CA VAL A 153 -21.16 -9.96 10.81
C VAL A 153 -21.89 -9.16 9.72
N LYS A 154 -23.20 -9.34 9.55
CA LYS A 154 -24.00 -8.52 8.61
C LYS A 154 -23.96 -7.04 8.98
N TRP A 155 -24.03 -6.72 10.28
CA TRP A 155 -23.93 -5.34 10.74
C TRP A 155 -22.54 -4.74 10.48
N LEU A 156 -21.47 -5.49 10.74
CA LEU A 156 -20.09 -5.04 10.48
C LEU A 156 -19.81 -4.81 8.99
N THR A 157 -20.47 -5.56 8.11
CA THR A 157 -20.26 -5.54 6.66
C THR A 157 -21.34 -4.79 5.88
N ASN A 158 -22.18 -4.00 6.55
CA ASN A 158 -23.13 -3.12 5.87
C ASN A 158 -22.42 -1.86 5.31
N GLN A 159 -23.12 -1.09 4.47
CA GLN A 159 -22.55 0.09 3.82
C GLN A 159 -22.11 1.17 4.83
N GLU A 160 -22.93 1.50 5.81
CA GLU A 160 -22.62 2.54 6.80
C GLU A 160 -21.41 2.17 7.66
N SER A 161 -21.29 0.89 8.07
CA SER A 161 -20.12 0.38 8.78
C SER A 161 -18.85 0.48 7.94
N GLY A 162 -18.93 0.14 6.65
CA GLY A 162 -17.81 0.32 5.72
C GLY A 162 -17.40 1.78 5.54
N ILE A 163 -18.38 2.69 5.41
CA ILE A 163 -18.11 4.14 5.34
C ILE A 163 -17.42 4.63 6.61
N ARG A 164 -17.93 4.25 7.79
CA ARG A 164 -17.33 4.63 9.08
C ARG A 164 -15.90 4.10 9.22
N LEU A 165 -15.65 2.87 8.79
CA LEU A 165 -14.30 2.29 8.79
C LEU A 165 -13.36 3.11 7.90
N GLY A 166 -13.83 3.55 6.73
CA GLY A 166 -13.08 4.43 5.84
C GLY A 166 -12.73 5.79 6.45
N GLU A 167 -13.63 6.35 7.25
CA GLU A 167 -13.42 7.62 7.95
C GLU A 167 -12.35 7.53 9.04
N ILE A 168 -12.30 6.42 9.79
CA ILE A 168 -11.39 6.29 10.95
C ILE A 168 -10.05 5.59 10.61
N GLY A 169 -10.05 4.66 9.67
CA GLY A 169 -8.92 3.74 9.43
C GLY A 169 -8.47 3.68 7.97
N GLY A 170 -9.13 4.37 7.06
CA GLY A 170 -8.75 4.46 5.64
C GLY A 170 -9.16 3.24 4.79
N THR A 171 -9.32 2.05 5.38
CA THR A 171 -9.87 0.86 4.73
C THR A 171 -11.40 0.93 4.64
N VAL A 172 -11.99 0.52 3.52
CA VAL A 172 -13.44 0.67 3.27
C VAL A 172 -14.20 -0.65 3.06
N GLY A 173 -13.52 -1.78 3.27
CA GLY A 173 -14.07 -3.12 3.01
C GLY A 173 -14.20 -3.42 1.52
N GLY A 174 -14.79 -4.57 1.18
CA GLY A 174 -14.90 -5.06 -0.21
C GLY A 174 -16.14 -4.61 -0.99
N ARG A 175 -16.96 -3.68 -0.46
CA ARG A 175 -18.22 -3.29 -1.11
C ARG A 175 -18.01 -2.17 -2.14
N PRO A 176 -18.44 -2.33 -3.40
CA PRO A 176 -18.33 -1.28 -4.40
C PRO A 176 -19.07 0.02 -4.04
N ASP A 177 -20.22 -0.10 -3.36
CA ASP A 177 -21.05 1.05 -2.95
C ASP A 177 -20.41 1.89 -1.83
N VAL A 178 -19.45 1.35 -1.08
CA VAL A 178 -18.65 2.10 -0.11
C VAL A 178 -17.50 2.83 -0.80
N TYR A 179 -16.80 2.17 -1.73
CA TYR A 179 -15.72 2.81 -2.50
C TYR A 179 -16.20 4.01 -3.32
N LYS A 180 -17.46 3.99 -3.77
CA LYS A 180 -18.10 5.07 -4.54
C LYS A 180 -18.84 6.09 -3.66
N SER A 181 -18.67 6.04 -2.35
CA SER A 181 -19.37 6.93 -1.41
C SER A 181 -18.88 8.38 -1.52
N ASP A 182 -19.79 9.29 -1.87
CA ASP A 182 -19.52 10.74 -1.88
C ASP A 182 -19.03 11.24 -0.51
N ARG A 183 -19.55 10.68 0.59
CA ARG A 183 -19.16 11.04 1.97
C ARG A 183 -17.67 10.76 2.23
N LEU A 184 -17.11 9.74 1.60
CA LEU A 184 -15.68 9.44 1.70
C LEU A 184 -14.87 10.27 0.71
N ILE A 185 -15.30 10.33 -0.54
CA ILE A 185 -14.59 11.03 -1.62
C ILE A 185 -14.49 12.54 -1.33
N SER A 186 -15.53 13.15 -0.74
CA SER A 186 -15.52 14.58 -0.40
C SER A 186 -14.52 14.92 0.71
N LYS A 187 -14.23 13.97 1.61
CA LYS A 187 -13.30 14.16 2.72
C LYS A 187 -11.88 13.73 2.38
N GLN A 188 -11.74 12.77 1.48
CA GLN A 188 -10.47 12.15 1.06
C GLN A 188 -10.46 12.03 -0.48
N PRO A 189 -10.27 13.14 -1.22
CA PRO A 189 -10.33 13.16 -2.68
C PRO A 189 -9.34 12.21 -3.36
N GLU A 190 -8.22 11.91 -2.71
CA GLU A 190 -7.21 10.94 -3.12
C GLU A 190 -7.77 9.52 -3.31
N ARG A 191 -8.92 9.21 -2.69
CA ARG A 191 -9.61 7.92 -2.88
C ARG A 191 -9.99 7.63 -4.32
N LYS A 192 -10.18 8.66 -5.15
CA LYS A 192 -10.46 8.50 -6.59
C LYS A 192 -9.35 7.73 -7.29
N VAL A 193 -8.09 7.95 -6.90
CA VAL A 193 -6.93 7.24 -7.46
C VAL A 193 -7.03 5.73 -7.18
N PHE A 194 -7.46 5.35 -5.98
CA PHE A 194 -7.64 3.94 -5.64
C PHE A 194 -8.85 3.33 -6.34
N LEU A 195 -9.94 4.09 -6.51
CA LEU A 195 -11.11 3.63 -7.26
C LEU A 195 -10.75 3.34 -8.72
N GLU A 196 -10.06 4.28 -9.38
CA GLU A 196 -9.58 4.13 -10.76
C GLU A 196 -8.61 2.95 -10.92
N ALA A 197 -7.85 2.60 -9.89
CA ALA A 197 -6.93 1.46 -9.94
C ALA A 197 -7.62 0.08 -9.83
N MET A 198 -8.88 0.04 -9.39
CA MET A 198 -9.66 -1.20 -9.23
C MET A 198 -10.66 -1.44 -10.36
N GLU A 199 -10.98 -0.42 -11.15
CA GLU A 199 -11.87 -0.51 -12.34
C GLU A 199 -11.07 -0.88 -13.60
#